data_AF-A0A1I4I542-F1
#
_entry.id   AF-A0A1I4I542-F1
#
_cell.length_a   1.000
_cell.length_b   1.000
_cell.length_c   1.000
_cell.angle_alpha   90.00
_cell.angle_beta   90.00
_cell.angle_gamma   90.00
#
_symmetry.space_group_name_H-M   'P 1'
#
loop_
_entity.id
_entity.type
_entity.pdbx_description
1 polymer ?
#
loop_
_entity_poly.entity_id
_entity_poly.type
_entity_poly.pdbx_seq_one_letter_code
_entity_poly.pdbx_strand_id
1 'polypeptide(L)'
;MSKDTARQEVEKVCFAYEKAGKTGNKKDWGKFYDLEEPLIKKVEFANQPKLSIPKKIAEELDKVPFHNPIAQLSNKDCDLTDFNDTVKRYAWNNKENGYICVAYLAGKALGVELVEVTDA
;
A
#
# COMPACT_ATOMS: atom_id res chain seq x y z
N MET A 1 4.89 0.33 -3.89
CA MET A 1 4.97 1.31 -5.00
C MET A 1 3.86 2.33 -4.76
N SER A 2 4.18 3.63 -4.70
CA SER A 2 3.16 4.66 -4.45
C SER A 2 2.15 4.72 -5.61
N LYS A 3 0.91 5.17 -5.34
CA LYS A 3 -0.12 5.44 -6.36
C LYS A 3 0.43 6.29 -7.52
N ASP A 4 1.29 7.26 -7.21
CA ASP A 4 1.92 8.13 -8.20
C ASP A 4 2.87 7.38 -9.14
N THR A 5 3.55 6.34 -8.65
CA THR A 5 4.50 5.57 -9.46
C THR A 5 3.78 4.72 -10.51
N ALA A 6 2.70 4.03 -10.13
CA ALA A 6 1.93 3.19 -11.05
C ALA A 6 1.19 4.03 -12.11
N ARG A 7 0.62 5.17 -11.69
CA ARG A 7 -0.02 6.12 -12.62
C ARG A 7 0.97 6.70 -13.62
N GLN A 8 2.15 7.12 -13.16
CA GLN A 8 3.20 7.63 -14.04
C GLN A 8 3.72 6.57 -15.03
N GLU A 9 3.80 5.30 -14.63
CA GLU A 9 4.14 4.20 -15.54
C GLU A 9 3.09 4.02 -16.63
N VAL A 10 1.80 4.03 -16.28
CA VAL A 10 0.70 3.92 -17.25
C VAL A 10 0.69 5.12 -18.19
N GLU A 11 0.83 6.35 -17.68
CA GLU A 11 0.89 7.57 -18.50
C GLU A 11 2.07 7.53 -19.49
N LYS A 12 3.24 7.02 -19.06
CA LYS A 12 4.39 6.80 -19.95
C LYS A 12 4.10 5.77 -21.04
N VAL A 13 3.40 4.67 -20.71
CA VAL A 13 3.02 3.66 -21.70
C VAL A 13 1.98 4.20 -22.69
N CYS A 14 0.96 4.93 -22.22
CA CYS A 14 -0.02 5.58 -23.08
C CYS A 14 0.64 6.59 -24.03
N PHE A 15 1.57 7.41 -23.52
CA PHE A 15 2.34 8.35 -24.34
C PHE A 15 3.22 7.63 -25.37
N ALA A 16 3.86 6.52 -24.99
CA ALA A 16 4.64 5.70 -25.92
C ALA A 16 3.75 5.08 -27.02
N TYR A 17 2.55 4.62 -26.67
CA TYR A 17 1.54 4.11 -27.61
C TYR A 17 1.11 5.19 -28.60
N GLU A 18 0.80 6.39 -28.13
CA GLU A 18 0.37 7.51 -28.98
C GLU A 18 1.49 7.96 -29.93
N LYS A 19 2.74 7.98 -29.44
CA LYS A 19 3.94 8.29 -30.24
C LYS A 19 4.23 7.20 -31.28
N ALA A 20 4.12 5.92 -30.92
CA ALA A 20 4.28 4.80 -31.86
C ALA A 20 3.15 4.74 -32.91
N GLY A 21 1.94 5.14 -32.51
CA GLY A 21 0.78 5.45 -33.36
C GLY A 21 1.13 6.43 -34.47
N LYS A 22 1.78 7.53 -34.09
CA LYS A 22 2.19 8.61 -35.01
C LYS A 22 3.34 8.21 -35.95
N THR A 23 4.23 7.29 -35.55
CA THR A 23 5.37 6.86 -36.38
C THR A 23 5.08 5.65 -37.28
N GLY A 24 4.06 4.85 -36.98
CA GLY A 24 3.63 3.71 -37.80
C GLY A 24 4.61 2.53 -37.88
N ASN A 25 5.69 2.53 -37.08
CA ASN A 25 6.75 1.54 -37.16
C ASN A 25 6.44 0.28 -36.36
N LYS A 26 5.98 -0.79 -37.03
CA LYS A 26 5.50 -2.06 -36.43
C LYS A 26 6.46 -2.74 -35.43
N LYS A 27 7.78 -2.52 -35.53
CA LYS A 27 8.78 -3.05 -34.57
C LYS A 27 8.65 -2.44 -33.17
N ASP A 28 8.13 -1.22 -33.08
CA ASP A 28 7.96 -0.51 -31.81
C ASP A 28 6.72 -1.03 -31.04
N TRP A 29 5.76 -1.65 -31.72
CA TRP A 29 4.48 -2.07 -31.13
C TRP A 29 4.53 -3.42 -30.40
N GLY A 30 5.40 -4.33 -30.84
CA GLY A 30 5.42 -5.71 -30.33
C GLY A 30 5.69 -5.84 -28.84
N LYS A 31 6.42 -4.88 -28.24
CA LYS A 31 6.71 -4.86 -26.80
C LYS A 31 5.57 -4.32 -25.95
N PHE A 32 4.58 -3.65 -26.54
CA PHE A 32 3.50 -2.99 -25.82
C PHE A 32 2.20 -3.80 -25.79
N TYR A 33 1.96 -4.66 -26.79
CA TYR A 33 0.81 -5.58 -26.80
C TYR A 33 0.79 -6.51 -25.57
N ASP A 34 1.96 -6.93 -25.09
CA ASP A 34 2.07 -7.81 -23.92
C ASP A 34 1.90 -7.06 -22.58
N LEU A 35 1.78 -5.72 -22.60
CA LEU A 35 1.72 -4.89 -21.38
C LEU A 35 0.31 -4.49 -20.96
N GLU A 36 -0.71 -4.67 -21.80
CA GLU A 36 -2.08 -4.25 -21.50
C GLU A 36 -2.61 -4.93 -20.22
N GLU A 37 -2.54 -6.25 -20.15
CA GLU A 37 -3.04 -7.04 -19.01
C GLU A 37 -2.25 -6.82 -17.70
N PRO A 38 -0.90 -6.80 -17.70
CA PRO A 38 -0.13 -6.42 -16.50
C PRO A 38 -0.42 -4.99 -16.00
N LEU A 39 -0.66 -4.04 -16.90
CA LEU A 39 -0.96 -2.65 -16.54
C LEU A 39 -2.36 -2.51 -15.95
N ILE A 40 -3.36 -3.17 -16.54
CA ILE A 40 -4.72 -3.22 -15.98
C ILE A 40 -4.68 -3.76 -14.55
N LYS A 41 -4.00 -4.88 -14.31
CA LYS A 41 -3.85 -5.45 -12.95
C LYS A 41 -3.17 -4.51 -11.97
N LYS A 42 -2.15 -3.76 -12.41
CA LYS A 42 -1.50 -2.74 -11.59
C LYS A 42 -2.45 -1.59 -11.24
N VAL A 43 -3.26 -1.13 -12.20
CA VAL A 43 -4.26 -0.07 -11.98
C VAL A 43 -5.37 -0.55 -11.05
N GLU A 44 -5.89 -1.76 -11.26
CA GLU A 44 -6.89 -2.38 -10.36
C GLU A 44 -6.36 -2.48 -8.93
N PHE A 45 -5.13 -2.97 -8.76
CA PHE A 45 -4.47 -3.03 -7.45
C PHE A 45 -4.30 -1.64 -6.81
N ALA A 46 -3.90 -0.63 -7.59
CA ALA A 46 -3.74 0.74 -7.10
C ALA A 46 -5.07 1.39 -6.69
N ASN A 47 -6.17 1.00 -7.33
CA ASN A 47 -7.52 1.48 -7.07
C ASN A 47 -8.27 0.70 -5.99
N GLN A 48 -7.69 -0.37 -5.44
CA GLN A 48 -8.31 -1.07 -4.32
C GLN A 48 -8.47 -0.12 -3.12
N PRO A 49 -9.63 -0.17 -2.44
CA PRO A 49 -9.83 0.60 -1.21
C PRO A 49 -8.73 0.26 -0.21
N LYS A 50 -7.97 1.27 0.20
CA LYS A 50 -7.00 1.15 1.28
C LYS A 50 -7.66 1.54 2.59
N LEU A 51 -7.29 0.86 3.67
CA LEU A 51 -7.57 1.35 5.00
C LEU A 51 -6.80 2.66 5.21
N SER A 52 -7.25 3.51 6.13
CA SER A 52 -6.55 4.75 6.47
C SER A 52 -6.09 4.72 7.93
N ILE A 53 -4.92 5.32 8.18
CA ILE A 53 -4.40 5.50 9.53
C ILE A 53 -3.88 6.94 9.70
N PRO A 54 -4.17 7.60 10.84
CA PRO A 54 -3.63 8.92 11.11
C PRO A 54 -2.10 8.92 11.13
N LYS A 55 -1.49 9.93 10.53
CA LYS A 55 -0.03 10.09 10.42
C LYS A 55 0.67 10.00 11.76
N LYS A 56 0.13 10.66 12.79
CA LYS A 56 0.67 10.59 14.15
C LYS A 56 0.71 9.15 14.67
N ILE A 57 -0.29 8.31 14.34
CA ILE A 57 -0.29 6.90 14.76
C ILE A 57 0.74 6.12 13.97
N ALA A 58 0.80 6.28 12.64
CA ALA A 58 1.80 5.63 11.80
C ALA A 58 3.24 5.92 12.25
N GLU A 59 3.55 7.18 12.55
CA GLU A 59 4.86 7.60 13.06
C GLU A 59 5.22 6.96 14.41
N GLU A 60 4.24 6.75 15.29
CA GLU A 60 4.46 6.05 16.55
C GLU A 60 4.62 4.53 16.35
N LEU A 61 3.89 3.94 15.42
CA LEU A 61 4.02 2.52 15.05
C LEU A 61 5.42 2.22 14.48
N ASP A 62 5.98 3.15 13.70
CA ASP A 62 7.31 3.01 13.08
C ASP A 62 8.47 3.00 14.09
N LYS A 63 8.25 3.44 15.33
CA LYS A 63 9.26 3.43 16.40
C LYS A 63 9.34 2.09 17.13
N VAL A 64 8.36 1.21 16.93
CA VAL A 64 8.28 -0.06 17.64
C VAL A 64 8.93 -1.16 16.81
N PRO A 65 9.87 -1.93 17.37
CA PRO A 65 10.42 -3.09 16.68
C PRO A 65 9.30 -4.12 16.49
N PHE A 66 8.84 -4.29 15.25
CA PHE A 66 7.75 -5.19 14.93
C PHE A 66 8.22 -6.65 14.90
N HIS A 67 8.05 -7.34 16.03
CA HIS A 67 8.41 -8.74 16.17
C HIS A 67 7.24 -9.64 15.75
N ASN A 68 7.30 -10.16 14.52
CA ASN A 68 6.42 -11.18 13.97
C ASN A 68 4.89 -10.89 14.08
N PRO A 69 4.22 -10.44 13.00
CA PRO A 69 2.78 -10.12 12.99
C PRO A 69 1.89 -11.26 13.51
N ILE A 70 2.29 -12.52 13.28
CA ILE A 70 1.50 -13.70 13.64
C ILE A 70 1.44 -13.89 15.16
N ALA A 71 2.56 -13.64 15.86
CA ALA A 71 2.63 -13.78 17.31
C ALA A 71 1.76 -12.73 18.01
N GLN A 72 1.80 -11.48 17.53
CA GLN A 72 1.01 -10.37 18.08
C GLN A 72 -0.49 -10.54 17.81
N LEU A 73 -0.89 -11.10 16.66
CA LEU A 73 -2.30 -11.43 16.34
C LEU A 73 -2.85 -12.63 17.13
N SER A 74 -2.00 -13.58 17.50
CA SER A 74 -2.40 -14.83 18.18
C SER A 74 -2.68 -14.67 19.66
N ASN A 75 -2.20 -13.59 20.29
CA ASN A 75 -2.54 -13.28 21.66
C ASN A 75 -3.98 -12.74 21.68
N LYS A 76 -4.85 -13.32 22.52
CA LYS A 76 -6.30 -13.00 22.55
C LYS A 76 -6.61 -11.51 22.71
N ASP A 77 -5.64 -10.76 23.22
CA ASP A 77 -5.75 -9.33 23.50
C ASP A 77 -4.98 -8.44 22.50
N CYS A 78 -4.38 -9.01 21.43
CA CYS A 78 -3.34 -8.38 20.61
C CYS A 78 -2.31 -7.72 21.52
N ASP A 79 -1.22 -8.40 21.84
CA ASP A 79 -0.28 -7.89 22.84
C ASP A 79 0.52 -6.70 22.29
N LEU A 80 -0.10 -5.53 22.40
CA LEU A 80 0.40 -4.25 21.99
C LEU A 80 1.33 -3.65 23.08
N THR A 81 1.94 -4.48 23.94
CA THR A 81 2.75 -4.05 25.09
C THR A 81 3.85 -3.06 24.71
N ASP A 82 4.46 -3.25 23.54
CA ASP A 82 5.57 -2.43 23.05
C ASP A 82 5.11 -1.07 22.46
N PHE A 83 3.80 -0.87 22.29
CA PHE A 83 3.27 0.40 21.81
C PHE A 83 3.11 1.43 22.94
N ASN A 84 3.32 2.70 22.61
CA ASN A 84 3.09 3.79 23.55
C ASN A 84 1.58 4.03 23.80
N ASP A 85 1.27 4.84 24.81
CA ASP A 85 -0.10 5.15 25.22
C ASP A 85 -0.96 5.82 24.12
N THR A 86 -0.33 6.41 23.11
CA THR A 86 -1.04 7.09 22.01
C THR A 86 -1.61 6.06 21.04
N VAL A 87 -0.78 5.13 20.59
CA VAL A 87 -1.20 4.00 19.74
C VAL A 87 -2.18 3.12 20.50
N LYS A 88 -1.89 2.82 21.76
CA LYS A 88 -2.77 2.06 22.66
C LYS A 88 -4.16 2.66 22.77
N ARG A 89 -4.27 3.96 23.06
CA ARG A 89 -5.56 4.66 23.09
C ARG A 89 -6.27 4.61 21.74
N TYR A 90 -5.57 4.86 20.65
CA TYR A 90 -6.15 4.78 19.31
C TYR A 90 -6.69 3.37 19.01
N ALA A 91 -5.90 2.33 19.27
CA ALA A 91 -6.23 0.94 19.01
C ALA A 91 -7.36 0.39 19.90
N TRP A 92 -7.44 0.80 21.17
CA TRP A 92 -8.46 0.31 22.10
C TRP A 92 -9.73 1.15 22.16
N ASN A 93 -9.71 2.38 21.61
CA ASN A 93 -10.92 3.18 21.46
C ASN A 93 -11.94 2.54 20.49
N ASN A 94 -11.46 1.81 19.49
CA ASN A 94 -12.28 1.03 18.56
C ASN A 94 -11.51 -0.23 18.15
N LYS A 95 -12.11 -1.42 18.30
CA LYS A 95 -11.49 -2.69 17.90
C LYS A 95 -11.01 -2.69 16.44
N GLU A 96 -11.68 -1.95 15.55
CA GLU A 96 -11.28 -1.79 14.15
C GLU A 96 -9.92 -1.09 14.01
N ASN A 97 -9.62 -0.11 14.86
CA ASN A 97 -8.34 0.61 14.85
C ASN A 97 -7.18 -0.32 15.22
N GLY A 98 -7.40 -1.27 16.12
CA GLY A 98 -6.42 -2.32 16.43
C GLY A 98 -6.04 -3.12 15.18
N TYR A 99 -7.03 -3.55 14.39
CA TYR A 99 -6.76 -4.26 13.13
C TYR A 99 -6.07 -3.38 12.09
N ILE A 100 -6.37 -2.08 12.02
CA ILE A 100 -5.69 -1.13 11.14
C ILE A 100 -4.20 -1.00 11.51
N CYS A 101 -3.87 -0.88 12.80
CA CYS A 101 -2.48 -0.86 13.26
C CYS A 101 -1.72 -2.12 12.84
N VAL A 102 -2.33 -3.30 12.99
CA VAL A 102 -1.71 -4.56 12.57
C VAL A 102 -1.55 -4.63 11.05
N ALA A 103 -2.57 -4.23 10.28
CA ALA A 103 -2.50 -4.20 8.82
C ALA A 103 -1.40 -3.26 8.31
N TYR A 104 -1.20 -2.11 8.97
CA TYR A 104 -0.12 -1.17 8.65
C TYR A 104 1.25 -1.82 8.81
N LEU A 105 1.49 -2.44 9.97
CA LEU A 105 2.77 -3.09 10.30
C LEU A 105 3.03 -4.31 9.42
N ALA A 106 2.01 -5.15 9.18
CA ALA A 106 2.10 -6.30 8.28
C ALA A 106 2.38 -5.86 6.85
N GLY A 107 1.74 -4.79 6.38
CA GLY A 107 1.99 -4.20 5.07
C GLY A 107 3.45 -3.78 4.89
N LYS A 108 4.00 -3.04 5.88
CA LYS A 108 5.43 -2.67 5.87
C LYS A 108 6.36 -3.89 5.87
N ALA A 109 6.09 -4.89 6.70
CA ALA A 109 6.90 -6.10 6.78
C ALA A 109 6.91 -6.90 5.46
N LEU A 110 5.79 -6.91 4.74
CA LEU A 110 5.62 -7.60 3.46
C LEU A 110 5.99 -6.75 2.24
N GLY A 111 6.30 -5.46 2.43
CA GLY A 111 6.58 -4.52 1.32
C GLY A 111 5.34 -4.16 0.48
N VAL A 112 4.15 -4.31 1.03
CA VAL A 112 2.87 -3.98 0.37
C VAL A 112 2.14 -2.85 1.08
N GLU A 113 1.43 -2.03 0.31
CA GLU A 113 0.75 -0.84 0.83
C GLU A 113 -0.74 -1.15 1.11
N LEU A 114 -1.02 -1.75 2.27
CA LEU A 114 -2.37 -2.13 2.71
C LEU A 114 -3.13 -0.97 3.38
N VAL A 115 -2.40 -0.04 3.99
CA VAL A 115 -2.95 1.07 4.77
C VAL A 115 -2.29 2.36 4.28
N GLU A 116 -3.12 3.34 3.92
CA GLU A 116 -2.72 4.68 3.51
C GLU A 116 -2.58 5.57 4.74
N VAL A 117 -1.48 6.31 4.82
CA VAL A 117 -1.24 7.27 5.91
C VAL A 117 -1.90 8.60 5.53
N THR A 118 -2.76 9.12 6.39
CA THR A 118 -3.49 10.39 6.16
C THR A 118 -3.17 11.41 7.25
N ASP A 119 -3.20 12.70 6.93
CA ASP A 119 -2.95 13.80 7.88
C ASP A 119 -4.14 14.04 8.86
N ALA A 120 -4.99 13.04 9.08
CA ALA A 120 -6.16 13.10 9.96
C ALA A 120 -5.80 13.25 11.45
#